data_AF-A0A850BEZ4-F1
#
_entry.id   AF-A0A850BEZ4-F1
#
_cell.length_a   1.000
_cell.length_b   1.000
_cell.length_c   1.000
_cell.angle_alpha   90.00
_cell.angle_beta   90.00
_cell.angle_gamma   90.00
#
_symmetry.space_group_name_H-M   'P 1'
#
loop_
_entity.id
_entity.type
_entity.pdbx_description
1 polymer ?
#
loop_
_entity_poly.entity_id
_entity_poly.type
_entity_poly.pdbx_seq_one_letter_code
_entity_poly.pdbx_strand_id
1 'polypeptide(L)'
;MWQDADVTRAEAIEHYLRIGHYDPHFPGWSGNIIERERHAHDDLKRALVDEVARHAVGYRPAIAMPTIDLTAFTRAKVEPLVRGLFPRAEQETILHVLERSVVFLTPDRVESILLGCSWLRTAWDLANLYLGSIDADLLGEDAPSIVGLSEGTTCFVSLTYFTEANRFADFLVHEAAHVFHNCKRRTIGLPETRYR
;
A
#
# COMPACT_ATOMS: atom_id res chain seq x y z
N MET A 1 -15.13 3.65 -22.50
CA MET A 1 -16.60 3.69 -22.60
C MET A 1 -17.03 2.27 -22.91
N TRP A 2 -17.37 1.50 -21.88
CA TRP A 2 -17.78 0.09 -22.02
C TRP A 2 -19.29 0.07 -22.25
N GLN A 3 -19.72 -0.36 -23.44
CA GLN A 3 -21.14 -0.61 -23.76
C GLN A 3 -21.37 -2.14 -23.74
N ASP A 4 -22.37 -2.55 -22.95
CA ASP A 4 -23.25 -3.70 -23.17
C ASP A 4 -22.63 -5.08 -23.48
N ALA A 5 -21.73 -5.55 -22.62
CA ALA A 5 -21.50 -6.99 -22.43
C ALA A 5 -21.78 -7.34 -20.97
N ASP A 6 -22.50 -8.45 -20.73
CA ASP A 6 -22.76 -8.98 -19.38
C ASP A 6 -21.45 -9.54 -18.82
N VAL A 7 -20.59 -8.66 -18.27
CA VAL A 7 -19.27 -9.04 -17.74
C VAL A 7 -19.47 -10.03 -16.62
N THR A 8 -18.99 -11.25 -16.83
CA THR A 8 -19.06 -12.29 -15.81
C THR A 8 -18.12 -11.95 -14.65
N ARG A 9 -18.42 -12.50 -13.47
CA ARG A 9 -17.53 -12.40 -12.30
C ARG A 9 -16.09 -12.85 -12.62
N ALA A 10 -15.93 -13.91 -13.41
CA ALA A 10 -14.61 -14.44 -13.76
C ALA A 10 -13.81 -13.46 -14.62
N GLU A 11 -14.42 -12.88 -15.65
CA GLU A 11 -13.79 -11.86 -16.50
C GLU A 11 -13.43 -10.60 -15.71
N ALA A 12 -14.29 -10.18 -14.78
CA ALA A 12 -14.01 -9.05 -13.90
C ALA A 12 -12.80 -9.30 -12.98
N ILE A 13 -12.68 -10.52 -12.43
CA ILE A 13 -11.52 -10.92 -11.62
C ILE A 13 -10.25 -10.93 -12.47
N GLU A 14 -10.26 -11.58 -13.63
CA GLU A 14 -9.10 -11.63 -14.52
C GLU A 14 -8.64 -10.23 -14.94
N HIS A 15 -9.59 -9.37 -15.31
CA HIS A 15 -9.31 -7.99 -15.66
C HIS A 15 -8.66 -7.22 -14.50
N TYR A 16 -9.20 -7.36 -13.29
CA TYR A 16 -8.62 -6.74 -12.10
C TYR A 16 -7.22 -7.25 -11.78
N LEU A 17 -6.98 -8.57 -11.85
CA LEU A 17 -5.65 -9.15 -11.61
C LEU A 17 -4.63 -8.64 -12.62
N ARG A 18 -5.01 -8.48 -13.89
CA ARG A 18 -4.11 -8.08 -14.96
C ARG A 18 -3.72 -6.60 -14.90
N ILE A 19 -4.66 -5.69 -14.61
CA ILE A 19 -4.40 -4.24 -14.73
C ILE A 19 -4.78 -3.41 -13.49
N GLY A 20 -5.29 -4.02 -12.43
CA GLY A 20 -5.68 -3.35 -11.20
C GLY A 20 -6.93 -2.47 -11.31
N HIS A 21 -7.63 -2.50 -12.44
CA HIS A 21 -8.88 -1.75 -12.67
C HIS A 21 -10.11 -2.64 -12.51
N TYR A 22 -11.16 -2.07 -11.95
CA TYR A 22 -12.45 -2.71 -11.69
C TYR A 22 -13.59 -1.74 -12.01
N ASP A 23 -14.77 -2.29 -12.32
CA ASP A 23 -15.99 -1.49 -12.49
C ASP A 23 -16.63 -1.20 -11.12
N PRO A 24 -16.82 0.08 -10.73
CA PRO A 24 -17.45 0.44 -9.46
C PRO A 24 -18.89 -0.08 -9.27
N HIS A 25 -19.58 -0.46 -10.35
CA HIS A 25 -20.94 -1.00 -10.28
C HIS A 25 -20.97 -2.53 -10.13
N PHE A 26 -19.81 -3.19 -10.26
CA PHE A 26 -19.62 -4.63 -10.10
C PHE A 26 -20.71 -5.48 -10.79
N PRO A 27 -20.97 -5.30 -12.10
CA PRO A 27 -22.13 -5.89 -12.78
C PRO A 27 -22.20 -7.43 -12.68
N GLY A 28 -21.05 -8.10 -12.59
CA GLY A 28 -20.95 -9.56 -12.45
C GLY A 28 -21.36 -10.13 -11.08
N TRP A 29 -21.77 -9.30 -10.11
CA TRP A 29 -22.19 -9.72 -8.78
C TRP A 29 -23.68 -9.45 -8.54
N SER A 30 -24.38 -10.46 -8.03
CA SER A 30 -25.80 -10.36 -7.65
C SER A 30 -25.99 -9.70 -6.28
N GLY A 31 -27.16 -9.10 -6.07
CA GLY A 31 -27.55 -8.49 -4.79
C GLY A 31 -27.83 -7.00 -4.92
N ASN A 32 -28.21 -6.38 -3.79
CA ASN A 32 -28.33 -4.92 -3.73
C ASN A 32 -26.93 -4.26 -3.79
N ILE A 33 -26.88 -2.93 -3.94
CA ILE A 33 -25.62 -2.19 -4.16
C ILE A 33 -24.57 -2.50 -3.08
N ILE A 34 -24.96 -2.52 -1.80
CA ILE A 34 -24.04 -2.74 -0.67
C ILE A 34 -23.56 -4.19 -0.64
N GLU A 35 -24.47 -5.16 -0.81
CA GLU A 35 -24.11 -6.57 -0.84
C GLU A 35 -23.16 -6.88 -2.00
N ARG A 36 -23.46 -6.30 -3.16
CA ARG A 36 -22.69 -6.44 -4.39
C ARG A 36 -21.27 -5.91 -4.20
N GLU A 37 -21.14 -4.68 -3.71
CA GLU A 37 -19.84 -4.05 -3.44
C GLU A 37 -19.01 -4.90 -2.46
N ARG A 38 -19.62 -5.32 -1.35
CA ARG A 38 -18.94 -6.14 -0.35
C ARG A 38 -18.46 -7.47 -0.93
N HIS A 39 -19.33 -8.20 -1.62
CA HIS A 39 -18.97 -9.51 -2.19
C HIS A 39 -17.90 -9.35 -3.28
N ALA A 40 -18.01 -8.32 -4.13
CA ALA A 40 -17.00 -8.06 -5.15
C ALA A 40 -15.64 -7.70 -4.54
N HIS A 41 -15.61 -6.84 -3.52
CA HIS A 41 -14.37 -6.51 -2.82
C HIS A 41 -13.72 -7.74 -2.18
N ASP A 42 -14.51 -8.59 -1.51
CA ASP A 42 -13.99 -9.79 -0.87
C ASP A 42 -13.46 -10.79 -1.91
N ASP A 43 -14.19 -11.01 -2.99
CA ASP A 43 -13.79 -11.93 -4.06
C ASP A 43 -12.53 -11.46 -4.80
N LEU A 44 -12.45 -10.16 -5.13
CA LEU A 44 -11.30 -9.59 -5.82
C LEU A 44 -10.05 -9.61 -4.95
N LYS A 45 -10.17 -9.29 -3.65
CA LYS A 45 -9.02 -9.35 -2.72
C LYS A 45 -8.54 -10.78 -2.47
N ARG A 46 -9.46 -11.76 -2.37
CA ARG A 46 -9.09 -13.18 -2.25
C ARG A 46 -8.37 -13.69 -3.50
N ALA A 47 -8.93 -13.39 -4.68
CA ALA A 47 -8.29 -13.76 -5.94
C ALA A 47 -6.89 -13.13 -6.07
N LEU A 48 -6.71 -11.88 -5.62
CA LEU A 48 -5.41 -11.23 -5.60
C LEU A 48 -4.42 -11.94 -4.68
N VAL A 49 -4.84 -12.32 -3.47
CA VAL A 49 -3.99 -13.08 -2.53
C VAL A 49 -3.56 -14.41 -3.13
N ASP A 50 -4.50 -15.16 -3.72
CA ASP A 50 -4.22 -16.46 -4.34
C ASP A 50 -3.21 -16.31 -5.49
N GLU A 51 -3.39 -15.27 -6.31
CA GLU A 51 -2.50 -15.00 -7.44
C GLU A 51 -1.10 -14.54 -7.01
N VAL A 52 -1.01 -13.69 -5.97
CA VAL A 52 0.27 -13.30 -5.36
C VAL A 52 0.98 -14.53 -4.77
N ALA A 53 0.25 -15.40 -4.09
CA ALA A 53 0.81 -16.64 -3.55
C ALA A 53 1.35 -17.53 -4.68
N ARG A 54 0.63 -17.63 -5.81
CA ARG A 54 1.07 -18.37 -7.01
C ARG A 54 2.35 -17.80 -7.59
N HIS A 55 2.46 -16.48 -7.72
CA HIS A 55 3.66 -15.80 -8.23
C HIS A 55 4.84 -15.91 -7.27
N ALA A 56 4.60 -15.91 -5.97
CA ALA A 56 5.64 -16.01 -4.94
C ALA A 56 6.19 -17.43 -4.74
N VAL A 57 5.63 -18.46 -5.38
CA VAL A 57 6.12 -19.85 -5.26
C VAL A 57 7.58 -19.93 -5.71
N GLY A 58 8.44 -20.45 -4.83
CA GLY A 58 9.87 -20.62 -5.10
C GLY A 58 10.73 -19.39 -4.81
N TYR A 59 10.12 -18.21 -4.61
CA TYR A 59 10.82 -16.97 -4.29
C TYR A 59 10.97 -16.77 -2.78
N ARG A 60 12.02 -16.08 -2.37
CA ARG A 60 12.27 -15.68 -0.98
C ARG A 60 12.78 -14.24 -0.96
N PRO A 61 12.40 -13.43 0.03
CA PRO A 61 13.02 -12.11 0.20
C PRO A 61 14.54 -12.25 0.33
N ALA A 62 15.27 -11.33 -0.30
CA ALA A 62 16.73 -11.25 -0.18
C ALA A 62 17.18 -11.03 1.29
N ILE A 63 16.32 -10.43 2.10
CA ILE A 63 16.54 -10.21 3.52
C ILE A 63 15.26 -10.48 4.32
N ALA A 64 15.41 -11.08 5.50
CA ALA A 64 14.32 -11.16 6.47
C ALA A 64 14.15 -9.82 7.20
N MET A 65 12.94 -9.53 7.69
CA MET A 65 12.73 -8.35 8.54
C MET A 65 13.68 -8.41 9.75
N PRO A 66 14.56 -7.40 9.93
CA PRO A 66 15.47 -7.40 11.06
C PRO A 66 14.71 -7.24 12.38
N THR A 67 15.24 -7.84 13.45
CA THR A 67 14.71 -7.66 14.81
C THR A 67 15.09 -6.27 15.33
N ILE A 68 14.27 -5.28 15.02
CA ILE A 68 14.46 -3.87 15.42
C ILE A 68 13.19 -3.31 16.07
N ASP A 69 13.37 -2.30 16.93
CA ASP A 69 12.27 -1.43 17.33
C ASP A 69 11.91 -0.53 16.14
N LEU A 70 10.88 -0.93 15.40
CA LEU A 70 10.45 -0.22 14.19
C LEU A 70 9.98 1.20 14.50
N THR A 71 9.41 1.44 15.68
CA THR A 71 8.93 2.77 16.09
C THR A 71 10.12 3.70 16.33
N ALA A 72 11.09 3.27 17.14
CA ALA A 72 12.31 4.05 17.36
C ALA A 72 13.11 4.25 16.06
N PHE A 73 13.20 3.21 15.23
CA PHE A 73 13.84 3.27 13.92
C PHE A 73 13.20 4.31 13.01
N THR A 74 11.87 4.25 12.86
CA THR A 74 11.11 5.17 12.00
C THR A 74 11.24 6.59 12.50
N ARG A 75 11.12 6.82 13.82
CA ARG A 75 11.30 8.13 14.44
C ARG A 75 12.65 8.73 14.08
N ALA A 76 13.74 7.98 14.27
CA ALA A 76 15.09 8.44 13.96
C ALA A 76 15.26 8.81 12.48
N LYS A 77 14.58 8.10 11.57
CA LYS A 77 14.61 8.36 10.13
C LYS A 77 13.87 9.62 9.73
N VAL A 78 12.67 9.84 10.26
CA VAL A 78 11.79 10.96 9.85
C VAL A 78 12.05 12.24 10.62
N GLU A 79 12.72 12.18 11.77
CA GLU A 79 12.97 13.33 12.63
C GLU A 79 13.66 14.51 11.95
N PRO A 80 14.74 14.32 11.15
CA PRO A 80 15.36 15.43 10.43
C PRO A 80 14.38 16.14 9.47
N LEU A 81 13.55 15.38 8.76
CA LEU A 81 12.53 15.91 7.86
C LEU A 81 11.50 16.75 8.64
N VAL A 82 10.98 16.21 9.75
CA VAL A 82 9.96 16.89 10.56
C VAL A 82 10.50 18.16 11.19
N ARG A 83 11.70 18.11 11.77
CA ARG A 83 12.35 19.27 12.39
C ARG A 83 12.68 20.37 11.37
N GLY A 84 12.98 19.98 10.13
CA GLY A 84 13.28 20.91 9.05
C GLY A 84 12.04 21.58 8.43
N LEU A 85 10.90 20.89 8.37
CA LEU A 85 9.71 21.35 7.64
C LEU A 85 8.60 21.94 8.51
N PHE A 86 8.52 21.59 9.80
CA PHE A 86 7.37 21.93 10.63
C PHE A 86 7.71 22.84 11.81
N PRO A 87 6.78 23.74 12.22
CA PRO A 87 6.94 24.55 13.42
C PRO A 87 7.14 23.67 14.67
N ARG A 88 7.95 24.14 15.63
CA ARG A 88 8.24 23.39 16.88
C ARG A 88 6.99 22.90 17.61
N ALA A 89 5.90 23.66 17.57
CA ALA A 89 4.64 23.31 18.21
C ALA A 89 3.93 22.08 17.58
N GLU A 90 4.24 21.73 16.33
CA GLU A 90 3.61 20.62 15.59
C GLU A 90 4.50 19.36 15.53
N GLN A 91 5.81 19.51 15.78
CA GLN A 91 6.81 18.47 15.52
C GLN A 91 6.51 17.16 16.27
N GLU A 92 6.26 17.20 17.58
CA GLU A 92 6.04 15.97 18.35
C GLU A 92 4.74 15.25 17.96
N THR A 93 3.67 15.99 17.69
CA THR A 93 2.41 15.41 17.18
C THR A 93 2.64 14.66 15.87
N ILE A 94 3.38 15.28 14.95
CA ILE A 94 3.70 14.68 13.66
C ILE A 94 4.59 13.44 13.83
N LEU A 95 5.64 13.53 14.66
CA LEU A 95 6.54 12.41 14.92
C LEU A 95 5.79 11.21 15.50
N HIS A 96 4.85 11.45 16.40
CA HIS A 96 4.06 10.39 17.02
C HIS A 96 3.14 9.65 16.02
N VAL A 97 2.67 10.35 14.98
CA VAL A 97 1.94 9.71 13.88
C VAL A 97 2.91 8.86 13.05
N LEU A 98 4.00 9.46 12.57
CA LEU A 98 4.90 8.80 11.63
C LEU A 98 5.63 7.59 12.19
N GLU A 99 6.01 7.61 13.47
CA GLU A 99 6.66 6.47 14.14
C GLU A 99 5.78 5.20 14.17
N ARG A 100 4.48 5.35 13.86
CA ARG A 100 3.49 4.26 13.77
C ARG A 100 2.94 4.06 12.36
N SER A 101 3.36 4.89 11.41
CA SER A 101 2.87 4.89 10.03
C SER A 101 3.50 3.82 9.15
N VAL A 102 4.73 3.38 9.46
CA VAL A 102 5.50 2.51 8.56
C VAL A 102 5.12 1.03 8.75
N VAL A 103 4.82 0.36 7.64
CA VAL A 103 4.53 -1.06 7.57
C VAL A 103 5.39 -1.69 6.48
N PHE A 104 6.29 -2.59 6.86
CA PHE A 104 7.03 -3.39 5.88
C PHE A 104 6.17 -4.54 5.33
N LEU A 105 6.19 -4.72 4.01
CA LEU A 105 5.56 -5.88 3.37
C LEU A 105 6.46 -7.10 3.55
N THR A 106 6.02 -8.04 4.39
CA THR A 106 6.72 -9.29 4.67
C THR A 106 5.90 -10.49 4.22
N PRO A 107 6.52 -11.65 3.93
CA PRO A 107 5.78 -12.83 3.51
C PRO A 107 4.70 -13.28 4.50
N ASP A 108 4.91 -13.08 5.80
CA ASP A 108 3.98 -13.43 6.87
C ASP A 108 2.82 -12.44 7.03
N ARG A 109 2.92 -11.23 6.46
CA ARG A 109 1.90 -10.17 6.63
C ARG A 109 1.19 -9.78 5.34
N VAL A 110 1.78 -10.04 4.17
CA VAL A 110 1.27 -9.56 2.89
C VAL A 110 -0.19 -9.92 2.67
N GLU A 111 -0.59 -11.17 2.94
CA GLU A 111 -1.98 -11.61 2.82
C GLU A 111 -2.93 -10.75 3.68
N SER A 112 -2.62 -10.60 4.97
CA SER A 112 -3.45 -9.81 5.89
C SER A 112 -3.57 -8.34 5.48
N ILE A 113 -2.50 -7.79 4.90
CA ILE A 113 -2.46 -6.40 4.42
C ILE A 113 -3.37 -6.26 3.19
N LEU A 114 -3.23 -7.15 2.19
CA LEU A 114 -4.03 -7.12 0.97
C LEU A 114 -5.53 -7.29 1.26
N LEU A 115 -5.89 -8.20 2.17
CA LEU A 115 -7.28 -8.39 2.60
C LEU A 115 -7.83 -7.19 3.38
N GLY A 116 -6.96 -6.50 4.14
CA GLY A 116 -7.29 -5.35 4.96
C GLY A 116 -7.39 -4.01 4.20
N CYS A 117 -6.95 -3.95 2.94
CA CYS A 117 -7.00 -2.74 2.14
C CYS A 117 -8.45 -2.26 1.92
N SER A 118 -8.64 -0.95 2.08
CA SER A 118 -9.92 -0.29 1.80
C SER A 118 -10.15 -0.13 0.29
N TRP A 119 -9.08 0.14 -0.46
CA TRP A 119 -9.12 0.41 -1.89
C TRP A 119 -8.52 -0.75 -2.66
N LEU A 120 -9.28 -1.29 -3.61
CA LEU A 120 -8.83 -2.41 -4.46
C LEU A 120 -7.59 -2.02 -5.28
N ARG A 121 -7.53 -0.79 -5.79
CA ARG A 121 -6.35 -0.33 -6.54
C ARG A 121 -5.09 -0.37 -5.68
N THR A 122 -5.17 0.13 -4.45
CA THR A 122 -4.05 0.06 -3.49
C THR A 122 -3.64 -1.38 -3.21
N ALA A 123 -4.60 -2.29 -3.01
CA ALA A 123 -4.28 -3.70 -2.82
C ALA A 123 -3.48 -4.26 -4.01
N TRP A 124 -3.88 -3.95 -5.24
CA TRP A 124 -3.17 -4.38 -6.44
C TRP A 124 -1.77 -3.76 -6.56
N ASP A 125 -1.60 -2.48 -6.25
CA ASP A 125 -0.28 -1.83 -6.25
C ASP A 125 0.64 -2.43 -5.16
N LEU A 126 0.12 -2.73 -3.96
CA LEU A 126 0.87 -3.38 -2.88
C LEU A 126 1.24 -4.82 -3.19
N ALA A 127 0.39 -5.55 -3.90
CA ALA A 127 0.71 -6.89 -4.38
C ALA A 127 1.94 -6.88 -5.30
N ASN A 128 1.99 -5.94 -6.25
CA ASN A 128 3.13 -5.78 -7.15
C ASN A 128 4.38 -5.26 -6.42
N LEU A 129 4.23 -4.35 -5.45
CA LEU A 129 5.32 -3.92 -4.57
C LEU A 129 5.96 -5.11 -3.86
N TYR A 130 5.15 -6.01 -3.30
CA TYR A 130 5.64 -7.23 -2.66
C TYR A 130 6.32 -8.19 -3.64
N LEU A 131 5.70 -8.50 -4.79
CA LEU A 131 6.28 -9.41 -5.77
C LEU A 131 7.62 -8.89 -6.30
N GLY A 132 7.70 -7.60 -6.61
CA GLY A 132 8.95 -6.94 -7.00
C GLY A 132 10.02 -7.01 -5.91
N SER A 133 9.63 -6.94 -4.63
CA SER A 133 10.58 -7.02 -3.50
C SER A 133 11.27 -8.38 -3.33
N ILE A 134 10.68 -9.44 -3.90
CA ILE A 134 11.20 -10.81 -3.85
C ILE A 134 11.70 -11.28 -5.23
N ASP A 135 11.86 -10.35 -6.17
CA ASP A 135 12.26 -10.61 -7.57
C ASP A 135 11.34 -11.59 -8.32
N ALA A 136 10.06 -11.66 -7.94
CA ALA A 136 9.05 -12.43 -8.67
C ALA A 136 8.42 -11.60 -9.79
N ASP A 137 7.84 -12.29 -10.79
CA ASP A 137 7.09 -11.62 -11.86
C ASP A 137 5.92 -10.82 -11.29
N LEU A 138 5.75 -9.59 -11.78
CA LEU A 138 4.60 -8.74 -11.45
C LEU A 138 3.31 -9.30 -12.06
N LEU A 139 2.16 -8.83 -11.57
CA LEU A 139 0.83 -9.31 -12.01
C LEU A 139 0.47 -8.87 -13.44
N GLY A 140 0.97 -7.71 -13.87
CA GLY A 140 0.68 -7.14 -15.17
C GLY A 140 1.89 -6.43 -15.77
N GLU A 141 1.94 -6.34 -17.09
CA GLU A 141 3.05 -5.68 -17.82
C GLU A 141 3.19 -4.20 -17.47
N ASP A 142 2.07 -3.52 -17.21
CA ASP A 142 2.01 -2.10 -16.83
C ASP A 142 2.06 -1.90 -15.29
N ALA A 143 2.42 -2.94 -14.52
CA ALA A 143 2.51 -2.83 -13.08
C ALA A 143 3.61 -1.84 -12.65
N PRO A 144 3.32 -0.95 -11.68
CA PRO A 144 4.28 0.05 -11.27
C PRO A 144 5.46 -0.62 -10.54
N SER A 145 6.68 -0.32 -10.97
CA SER A 145 7.90 -0.69 -10.27
C SER A 145 8.15 0.28 -9.10
N ILE A 146 7.35 0.15 -8.04
CA ILE A 146 7.44 0.97 -6.82
C ILE A 146 8.13 0.21 -5.68
N VAL A 147 8.82 0.95 -4.81
CA VAL A 147 9.49 0.41 -3.61
C VAL A 147 8.80 0.81 -2.30
N GLY A 148 7.82 1.71 -2.41
CA GLY A 148 7.01 2.24 -1.32
C GLY A 148 5.65 2.72 -1.84
N LEU A 149 4.67 2.78 -0.95
CA LEU A 149 3.36 3.37 -1.21
C LEU A 149 2.75 3.93 0.07
N SER A 150 2.24 5.16 0.02
CA SER A 150 1.48 5.76 1.13
C SER A 150 -0.01 5.84 0.87
N GLU A 151 -0.81 5.33 1.81
CA GLU A 151 -2.27 5.46 1.85
C GLU A 151 -2.72 6.04 3.19
N GLY A 152 -3.34 7.22 3.15
CA GLY A 152 -3.69 7.95 4.36
C GLY A 152 -2.46 8.19 5.22
N THR A 153 -2.47 7.69 6.44
CA THR A 153 -1.35 7.78 7.40
C THR A 153 -0.45 6.54 7.40
N THR A 154 -0.63 5.60 6.47
CA THR A 154 0.14 4.35 6.43
C THR A 154 1.13 4.40 5.27
N CYS A 155 2.39 4.09 5.54
CA CYS A 155 3.48 3.99 4.58
C CYS A 155 3.85 2.52 4.43
N PHE A 156 3.46 1.89 3.33
CA PHE A 156 3.88 0.55 2.98
C PHE A 156 5.25 0.59 2.32
N VAL A 157 6.16 -0.27 2.78
CA VAL A 157 7.57 -0.24 2.38
C VAL A 157 8.04 -1.64 2.04
N SER A 158 8.79 -1.78 0.95
CA SER A 158 9.43 -3.03 0.55
C SER A 158 10.56 -3.44 1.52
N LEU A 159 10.76 -4.75 1.73
CA LEU A 159 11.92 -5.27 2.47
C LEU A 159 13.26 -4.95 1.78
N THR A 160 13.26 -4.64 0.48
CA THR A 160 14.45 -4.18 -0.25
C THR A 160 15.08 -2.93 0.37
N TYR A 161 14.34 -2.21 1.24
CA TYR A 161 14.86 -1.06 1.99
C TYR A 161 16.13 -1.39 2.78
N PHE A 162 16.20 -2.60 3.34
CA PHE A 162 17.33 -3.02 4.14
C PHE A 162 18.51 -3.54 3.30
N THR A 163 18.32 -3.76 2.00
CA THR A 163 19.37 -4.16 1.05
C THR A 163 19.76 -3.04 0.09
N GLU A 164 19.06 -1.90 0.12
CA GLU A 164 19.32 -0.77 -0.78
C GLU A 164 20.72 -0.18 -0.51
N ALA A 165 21.55 -0.20 -1.55
CA ALA A 165 22.93 0.28 -1.48
C ALA A 165 23.04 1.80 -1.68
N ASN A 166 22.07 2.39 -2.38
CA ASN A 166 22.01 3.83 -2.56
C ASN A 166 21.55 4.51 -1.26
N ARG A 167 22.52 5.08 -0.53
CA ARG A 167 22.28 5.84 0.72
C ARG A 167 21.28 7.01 0.61
N PHE A 168 20.98 7.48 -0.61
CA PHE A 168 20.02 8.57 -0.84
C PHE A 168 18.63 8.06 -1.22
N ALA A 169 18.48 6.78 -1.53
CA ALA A 169 17.18 6.16 -1.77
C ALA A 169 16.51 5.81 -0.43
N ASP A 170 16.20 6.84 0.38
CA ASP A 170 15.45 6.66 1.62
C ASP A 170 13.95 6.73 1.33
N PHE A 171 13.42 5.65 0.74
CA PHE A 171 12.02 5.62 0.36
C PHE A 171 11.07 5.54 1.57
N LEU A 172 11.54 5.13 2.75
CA LEU A 172 10.77 5.31 3.99
C LEU A 172 10.49 6.79 4.24
N VAL A 173 11.52 7.64 4.15
CA VAL A 173 11.36 9.09 4.32
C VAL A 173 10.51 9.69 3.19
N HIS A 174 10.65 9.18 1.96
CA HIS A 174 9.79 9.58 0.83
C HIS A 174 8.32 9.29 1.11
N GLU A 175 7.98 8.05 1.49
CA GLU A 175 6.60 7.66 1.79
C GLU A 175 6.05 8.44 3.00
N ALA A 176 6.85 8.64 4.04
CA ALA A 176 6.47 9.48 5.18
C ALA A 176 6.13 10.92 4.76
N ALA A 177 6.81 11.48 3.75
CA ALA A 177 6.48 12.79 3.22
C ALA A 177 5.10 12.82 2.54
N HIS A 178 4.68 11.73 1.89
CA HIS A 178 3.33 11.62 1.30
C HIS A 178 2.21 11.66 2.32
N VAL A 179 2.45 11.22 3.56
CA VAL A 179 1.46 11.37 4.64
C VAL A 179 1.07 12.85 4.80
N PHE A 180 2.01 13.77 4.65
CA PHE A 180 1.74 15.20 4.76
C PHE A 180 0.94 15.78 3.60
N HIS A 181 1.14 15.25 2.39
CA HIS A 181 0.42 15.71 1.21
C HIS A 181 -0.99 15.12 1.13
N ASN A 182 -1.15 13.88 1.59
CA ASN A 182 -2.38 13.11 1.40
C ASN A 182 -3.33 13.20 2.61
N CYS A 183 -2.82 13.51 3.80
CA CYS A 183 -3.66 13.64 5.00
C CYS A 183 -4.06 15.06 5.31
N LYS A 184 -5.35 15.23 5.63
CA LYS A 184 -5.85 16.46 6.26
C LYS A 184 -5.18 16.64 7.63
N ARG A 185 -4.88 17.89 7.98
CA ARG A 185 -4.22 18.24 9.24
C ARG A 185 -5.00 17.76 10.46
N ARG A 186 -6.34 17.87 10.44
CA ARG A 186 -7.19 17.34 11.52
C ARG A 186 -7.04 15.84 11.74
N THR A 187 -6.75 15.07 10.69
CA THR A 187 -6.60 13.60 10.77
C THR A 187 -5.40 13.21 11.62
N ILE A 188 -4.37 14.07 11.66
CA ILE A 188 -3.16 13.88 12.47
C ILE A 188 -3.18 14.72 13.76
N GLY A 189 -4.35 15.21 14.17
CA GLY A 189 -4.51 15.97 15.43
C GLY A 189 -4.01 17.42 15.37
N LEU A 190 -3.76 17.96 14.18
CA LEU A 190 -3.37 19.35 14.00
C LEU A 190 -4.57 20.25 13.65
N PRO A 191 -4.54 21.54 14.03
CA PRO A 191 -5.57 22.48 13.60
C PRO A 191 -5.49 22.70 12.08
N GLU A 192 -6.66 22.76 11.43
CA GLU A 192 -6.77 23.15 10.03
C GLU A 192 -6.29 24.59 9.85
N THR A 193 -5.60 24.87 8.74
CA THR A 193 -5.21 26.24 8.40
C THR A 193 -5.79 26.63 7.05
N ARG A 194 -6.06 27.92 6.87
CA ARG A 194 -6.61 28.42 5.60
C ARG A 194 -5.65 28.30 4.41
N TYR A 195 -4.37 28.05 4.69
CA TYR A 195 -3.27 28.07 3.72
C TYR A 195 -2.52 26.73 3.61
N ARG A 196 -2.84 25.75 4.46
CA ARG A 196 -2.29 24.39 4.53
C ARG A 196 -3.28 23.45 5.20
#